data_AF-M2WR70-F1
#
_entry.id   AF-M2WR70-F1
#
_cell.length_a   1.000
_cell.length_b   1.000
_cell.length_c   1.000
_cell.angle_alpha   90.00
_cell.angle_beta   90.00
_cell.angle_gamma   90.00
#
_symmetry.space_group_name_H-M   'P 1'
#
loop_
_entity.id
_entity.type
_entity.pdbx_description
1 polymer ?
#
loop_
_entity_poly.entity_id
_entity_poly.type
_entity_poly.pdbx_seq_one_letter_code
_entity_poly.pdbx_strand_id
1 'polypeptide(L)' 'MAEPRLHLPGYGDWTGPASATLIGVGMTVRAAVAEIRAALDTDVG' A
#
# COMPACT_ATOMS: atom_id res chain seq x y z
N MET A 1 -12.00 -0.10 14.47
CA MET A 1 -12.37 0.62 13.22
C MET A 1 -11.15 0.61 12.31
N ALA A 2 -11.34 0.38 11.02
CA ALA A 2 -10.28 0.53 10.02
C ALA A 2 -10.34 1.95 9.42
N GLU A 3 -9.20 2.56 9.11
CA GLU A 3 -9.08 3.86 8.42
C GLU A 3 -8.74 3.61 6.94
N PRO A 4 -9.68 3.82 5.99
CA PRO A 4 -9.48 3.47 4.59
C PRO A 4 -8.36 4.23 3.87
N ARG A 5 -7.95 5.40 4.36
CA ARG A 5 -6.87 6.21 3.76
C ARG A 5 -5.47 5.86 4.29
N LEU A 6 -5.39 4.93 5.25
CA LEU A 6 -4.13 4.52 5.86
C LEU A 6 -3.58 3.27 5.16
N HIS A 7 -2.45 3.43 4.49
CA HIS A 7 -1.69 2.31 3.91
C HIS A 7 -0.40 2.10 4.71
N LEU A 8 -0.04 0.84 4.95
CA LEU A 8 1.14 0.46 5.72
C LEU A 8 1.99 -0.55 4.93
N PRO A 9 2.65 -0.18 3.82
CA PRO A 9 3.54 -1.10 3.11
C PRO A 9 4.92 -1.17 3.80
N GLY A 10 5.58 -2.33 3.73
CA GLY A 10 7.01 -2.46 4.04
C GLY A 10 7.37 -2.76 5.50
N TYR A 11 6.41 -3.19 6.33
CA TYR A 11 6.66 -3.52 7.74
C TYR A 11 6.95 -5.00 7.99
N GLY A 12 7.25 -5.76 6.93
CA GLY A 12 7.53 -7.18 7.00
C GLY A 12 6.32 -8.01 6.60
N ASP A 13 6.36 -9.30 6.90
CA ASP A 13 5.45 -10.29 6.34
C ASP A 13 3.96 -9.99 6.58
N TRP A 14 3.64 -9.30 7.69
CA TRP A 14 2.27 -8.88 8.00
C TRP A 14 1.71 -7.82 7.03
N THR A 15 2.56 -7.15 6.26
CA THR A 15 2.20 -6.19 5.19
C THR A 15 2.54 -6.71 3.80
N GLY A 16 2.97 -7.97 3.70
CA GLY A 16 3.36 -8.65 2.47
C GLY A 16 4.68 -9.40 2.65
N PRO A 17 4.84 -10.60 2.05
CA PRO A 17 6.04 -11.41 2.19
C PRO A 17 7.32 -10.65 1.84
N ALA A 18 8.33 -10.70 2.71
CA ALA A 18 9.63 -10.04 2.54
C ALA A 18 9.57 -8.51 2.30
N SER A 19 8.47 -7.85 2.65
CA SER A 19 8.25 -6.43 2.34
C SER A 19 9.20 -5.48 3.08
N ALA A 20 9.78 -5.89 4.21
CA ALA A 20 10.81 -5.14 4.94
C ALA A 20 12.23 -5.32 4.34
N THR A 21 12.34 -5.38 3.01
CA THR A 21 13.62 -5.50 2.30
C THR A 21 13.63 -4.60 1.07
N LEU A 22 14.82 -4.14 0.65
CA LEU A 22 14.96 -3.21 -0.49
C LEU A 22 14.36 -3.76 -1.79
N ILE A 23 14.50 -5.06 -2.04
CA ILE A 23 13.95 -5.71 -3.23
C ILE A 23 12.48 -6.09 -3.01
N GLY A 24 12.13 -6.66 -1.85
CA GLY A 24 10.79 -7.20 -1.58
C GLY A 24 9.71 -6.14 -1.39
N VAL A 25 10.06 -4.92 -0.96
CA VAL A 25 9.07 -3.85 -0.71
C VAL A 25 8.28 -3.45 -1.95
N GLY A 26 8.88 -3.58 -3.14
CA GLY A 26 8.36 -3.01 -4.40
C GLY A 26 6.96 -3.48 -4.76
N MET A 27 6.60 -4.75 -4.51
CA MET A 27 5.28 -5.27 -4.85
C MET A 27 4.17 -4.63 -4.00
N THR A 28 4.41 -4.47 -2.70
CA THR A 28 3.43 -3.95 -1.74
C THR A 28 3.21 -2.46 -1.94
N VAL A 29 4.28 -1.71 -2.22
CA VAL A 29 4.21 -0.28 -2.55
C VAL A 29 3.47 -0.07 -3.87
N ARG A 30 3.74 -0.87 -4.90
CA ARG A 30 3.05 -0.74 -6.19
C ARG A 30 1.53 -0.94 -6.06
N ALA A 31 1.10 -1.89 -5.24
CA ALA A 31 -0.32 -2.11 -4.94
C ALA A 31 -0.92 -0.91 -4.19
N ALA A 32 -0.28 -0.45 -3.12
CA ALA A 32 -0.76 0.69 -2.34
C ALA A 32 -0.87 1.97 -3.18
N VAL A 33 0.09 2.24 -4.07
CA VAL A 33 0.03 3.40 -4.98
C VAL A 33 -1.16 3.29 -5.95
N ALA A 34 -1.47 2.10 -6.46
CA ALA A 34 -2.62 1.91 -7.34
C ALA A 34 -3.95 2.15 -6.60
N GLU A 35 -4.05 1.67 -5.35
CA GLU A 35 -5.21 1.90 -4.48
C GLU A 35 -5.39 3.38 -4.15
N ILE A 36 -4.31 4.07 -3.73
CA ILE A 36 -4.33 5.51 -3.44
C ILE A 36 -4.78 6.30 -4.66
N ARG A 37 -4.23 5.97 -5.84
CA ARG A 37 -4.61 6.66 -7.09
C ARG A 37 -6.09 6.50 -7.39
N ALA A 38 -6.62 5.27 -7.30
CA ALA A 38 -8.04 5.02 -7.51
C ALA A 38 -8.92 5.77 -6.49
N ALA A 39 -8.51 5.80 -5.22
CA ALA A 39 -9.24 6.54 -4.18
C ALA A 39 -9.27 8.05 -4.46
N LEU A 40 -8.14 8.64 -4.88
CA LEU A 40 -8.07 10.05 -5.24
C LEU A 40 -8.89 10.37 -6.49
N ASP A 41 -8.87 9.50 -7.51
CA ASP A 41 -9.70 9.67 -8.71
C ASP A 41 -11.21 9.66 -8.37
N THR A 42 -11.61 8.97 -7.30
CA THR A 42 -13.00 8.89 -6.83
C THR A 42 -13.43 10.12 -6.01
N ASP A 43 -12.48 10.81 -5.37
CA ASP A 43 -12.75 11.99 -4.50
C ASP A 43 -12.86 13.30 -5.30
N VAL A 44 -12.34 13.34 -6.52
CA VAL A 44 -12.36 14.52 -7.41
C VAL A 44 -13.59 14.52 -8.34
N GLY A 45 -14.48 13.54 -8.21
CA GLY A 45 -15.73 13.39 -8.96
C GLY A 45 -16.94 14.12 -8.37
#